data_AF-A0A8C3MCN9-F1
#
_entry.id   AF-A0A8C3MCN9-F1
#
_cell.length_a   1.000
_cell.length_b   1.000
_cell.length_c   1.000
_cell.angle_alpha   90.00
_cell.angle_beta   90.00
_cell.angle_gamma   90.00
#
_symmetry.space_group_name_H-M   'P 1'
#
loop_
_entity.id
_entity.type
_entity.pdbx_description
1 polymer ?
#
loop_
_entity_poly.entity_id
_entity_poly.type
_entity_poly.pdbx_seq_one_letter_code
_entity_poly.pdbx_strand_id
1 'polypeptide(L)'
;MSTAGISGILGSLLQLEESFSSCLARIDALILKPLLQAEPQDPKEKENFQLLVLLNDRFQTLWNFTEENSRILRGKSQLEDSGCIQDFYILWKGEVFLSLYIQYFVTFANFVVVQGFEQAARSKSEAWKLHKAVLKEFLRDFTSESSLGLALHLVLHKPFREHVQSYLQLLSQLQEQLQEGSEGDVVATVVQEFGKLESFIGQVLDEAVFTKELWKSLGYKFTDVLCVPERRLLEDSRNLPIASGTARSERLLLFDDVLVLIQGNSFQSFDLKLVWVDENCGEKSAPGLHSLRITTPEETFILSTKDPQMKVRLWDFPISLLFKTG
;
A
#
# COMPACT_ATOMS: atom_id res chain seq x y z
N MET A 1 36.91 15.10 -9.81
CA MET A 1 36.00 14.03 -9.38
C MET A 1 36.75 13.18 -8.37
N SER A 2 36.31 13.12 -7.11
CA SER A 2 37.00 12.32 -6.09
C SER A 2 36.45 10.91 -6.14
N THR A 3 37.19 9.99 -6.77
CA THR A 3 36.89 8.54 -6.79
C THR A 3 36.70 7.96 -5.38
N ALA A 4 37.31 8.60 -4.37
CA ALA A 4 37.14 8.26 -2.96
C ALA A 4 35.71 8.51 -2.43
N GLY A 5 34.97 9.48 -2.98
CA GLY A 5 33.58 9.76 -2.57
C GLY A 5 32.61 8.69 -3.04
N ILE A 6 32.75 8.24 -4.29
CA ILE A 6 31.89 7.22 -4.90
C ILE A 6 32.14 5.84 -4.26
N SER A 7 33.39 5.48 -4.00
CA SER A 7 33.75 4.24 -3.29
C SER A 7 33.20 4.21 -1.85
N GLY A 8 33.18 5.36 -1.16
CA GLY A 8 32.53 5.50 0.15
C GLY A 8 31.02 5.22 0.11
N ILE A 9 30.31 5.78 -0.89
CA ILE A 9 28.87 5.56 -1.08
C ILE A 9 28.58 4.08 -1.42
N LEU A 10 29.42 3.46 -2.25
CA LEU A 10 29.29 2.04 -2.59
C LEU A 10 29.45 1.14 -1.34
N GLY A 11 30.39 1.47 -0.46
CA GLY A 11 30.57 0.79 0.83
C GLY A 11 29.37 0.95 1.77
N SER A 12 28.81 2.16 1.86
CA SER A 12 27.58 2.40 2.63
C SER A 12 26.37 1.65 2.05
N LEU A 13 26.26 1.56 0.72
CA LEU A 13 25.21 0.81 0.04
C LEU A 13 25.30 -0.69 0.32
N LEU A 14 26.51 -1.25 0.28
CA LEU A 14 26.74 -2.66 0.63
C LEU A 14 26.34 -2.95 2.09
N GLN A 15 26.73 -2.09 3.02
CA GLN A 15 26.36 -2.25 4.43
C GLN A 15 24.84 -2.16 4.64
N LEU A 16 24.16 -1.23 3.94
CA LEU A 16 22.71 -1.11 3.96
C LEU A 16 22.05 -2.41 3.51
N GLU A 17 22.44 -2.95 2.35
CA GLU A 17 21.92 -4.19 1.78
C GLU A 17 22.15 -5.42 2.69
N GLU A 18 23.34 -5.56 3.28
CA GLU A 18 23.64 -6.64 4.24
C GLU A 18 22.79 -6.54 5.51
N SER A 19 22.64 -5.33 6.06
CA SER A 19 21.82 -5.08 7.25
C SER A 19 20.34 -5.35 6.98
N PHE A 20 19.86 -4.95 5.80
CA PHE A 20 18.49 -5.16 5.36
C PHE A 20 18.21 -6.65 5.13
N SER A 21 19.07 -7.36 4.41
CA SER A 21 18.96 -8.81 4.20
C SER A 21 18.93 -9.59 5.52
N SER A 22 19.80 -9.23 6.48
CA SER A 22 19.80 -9.82 7.82
C SER A 22 18.47 -9.57 8.57
N CYS A 23 17.89 -8.37 8.43
CA CYS A 23 16.57 -8.06 8.96
C CYS A 23 15.48 -8.92 8.32
N LEU A 24 15.48 -9.06 6.99
CA LEU A 24 14.54 -9.90 6.26
C LEU A 24 14.62 -11.37 6.67
N ALA A 25 15.84 -11.90 6.85
CA ALA A 25 16.06 -13.26 7.32
C ALA A 25 15.44 -13.51 8.71
N ARG A 26 15.55 -12.52 9.61
CA ARG A 26 14.92 -12.59 10.94
C ARG A 26 13.40 -12.55 10.84
N ILE A 27 12.84 -11.70 9.99
CA ILE A 27 11.40 -11.61 9.76
C ILE A 27 10.86 -12.93 9.18
N ASP A 28 11.54 -13.50 8.18
CA ASP A 28 11.18 -14.78 7.59
C ASP A 28 11.15 -15.91 8.64
N ALA A 29 12.23 -16.04 9.40
CA ALA A 29 12.39 -17.10 10.39
C ALA A 29 11.39 -16.99 11.57
N LEU A 30 11.18 -15.77 12.08
CA LEU A 30 10.37 -15.56 13.29
C LEU A 30 8.89 -15.34 13.01
N ILE A 31 8.52 -14.93 11.79
CA ILE A 31 7.18 -14.44 11.48
C ILE A 31 6.55 -15.19 10.32
N LEU A 32 7.14 -15.11 9.12
CA LEU A 32 6.51 -15.68 7.93
C LEU A 32 6.43 -17.21 8.00
N LYS A 33 7.53 -17.89 8.34
CA LYS A 33 7.54 -19.37 8.48
C LYS A 33 6.53 -19.88 9.52
N PRO A 34 6.46 -19.36 10.76
CA PRO A 34 5.45 -19.79 11.72
C PRO A 34 4.01 -19.52 11.30
N LEU A 35 3.74 -18.42 10.57
CA LEU A 35 2.40 -18.10 10.08
C LEU A 35 1.98 -18.99 8.91
N LEU A 36 2.91 -19.34 8.01
CA LEU A 36 2.64 -20.24 6.88
C LEU A 36 2.43 -21.69 7.30
N GLN A 37 2.96 -22.11 8.45
CA GLN A 37 2.69 -23.44 9.01
C GLN A 37 1.28 -23.57 9.61
N ALA A 38 0.57 -22.45 9.77
CA ALA A 38 -0.75 -22.38 10.40
C ALA A 38 -1.88 -22.44 9.36
N GLU A 39 -1.89 -23.47 8.50
CA GLU A 39 -2.90 -23.57 7.44
C GLU A 39 -4.33 -23.67 8.03
N PRO A 40 -5.25 -22.76 7.65
CA PRO A 40 -6.58 -22.73 8.21
C PRO A 40 -7.52 -23.76 7.58
N GLN A 41 -8.51 -24.19 8.36
CA GLN A 41 -9.53 -25.15 7.91
C GLN A 41 -10.75 -24.47 7.29
N ASP A 42 -11.07 -23.24 7.71
CA ASP A 42 -12.23 -22.48 7.24
C ASP A 42 -11.99 -21.89 5.83
N PRO A 43 -12.98 -21.93 4.92
CA PRO A 43 -12.81 -21.43 3.54
C PRO A 43 -12.48 -19.93 3.45
N LYS A 44 -13.02 -19.07 4.32
CA LYS A 44 -12.70 -17.62 4.30
C LYS A 44 -11.29 -17.35 4.83
N GLU A 45 -10.90 -18.10 5.86
CA GLU A 45 -9.52 -18.04 6.36
C GLU A 45 -8.52 -18.56 5.31
N LYS A 46 -8.92 -19.52 4.45
CA LYS A 46 -8.09 -19.99 3.32
C LYS A 46 -7.82 -18.92 2.28
N GLU A 47 -8.80 -18.09 1.93
CA GLU A 47 -8.59 -16.96 1.02
C GLU A 47 -7.58 -15.95 1.60
N ASN A 48 -7.71 -15.62 2.88
CA ASN A 48 -6.75 -14.74 3.55
C ASN A 48 -5.37 -15.39 3.68
N PHE A 49 -5.31 -16.71 3.89
CA PHE A 49 -4.06 -17.47 3.88
C PHE A 49 -3.40 -17.47 2.49
N GLN A 50 -4.16 -17.56 1.40
CA GLN A 50 -3.62 -17.41 0.05
C GLN A 50 -2.99 -16.04 -0.18
N LEU A 51 -3.61 -14.97 0.33
CA LEU A 51 -3.01 -13.63 0.31
C LEU A 51 -1.71 -13.56 1.11
N LEU A 52 -1.64 -14.25 2.26
CA LEU A 52 -0.41 -14.34 3.04
C LEU A 52 0.69 -15.12 2.30
N VAL A 53 0.33 -16.22 1.63
CA VAL A 53 1.26 -17.00 0.79
C VAL A 53 1.80 -16.13 -0.35
N LEU A 54 0.92 -15.38 -1.03
CA LEU A 54 1.31 -14.45 -2.08
C LEU A 54 2.21 -13.33 -1.53
N LEU A 55 1.88 -12.76 -0.36
CA LEU A 55 2.71 -11.76 0.29
C LEU A 55 4.11 -12.31 0.60
N ASN A 56 4.18 -13.54 1.09
CA ASN A 56 5.46 -14.22 1.33
C ASN A 56 6.23 -14.44 0.01
N ASP A 57 5.58 -14.87 -1.07
CA ASP A 57 6.23 -15.02 -2.37
C ASP A 57 6.87 -13.70 -2.86
N ARG A 58 6.13 -12.59 -2.73
CA ARG A 58 6.65 -11.25 -3.04
C ARG A 58 7.79 -10.85 -2.10
N PHE A 59 7.69 -11.16 -0.82
CA PHE A 59 8.75 -10.95 0.17
C PHE A 59 10.02 -11.70 -0.19
N GLN A 60 9.93 -13.00 -0.51
CA GLN A 60 11.08 -13.82 -0.89
C GLN A 60 11.70 -13.33 -2.21
N THR A 61 10.88 -12.91 -3.17
CA THR A 61 11.38 -12.34 -4.43
C THR A 61 12.19 -11.08 -4.20
N LEU A 62 11.70 -10.17 -3.33
CA LEU A 62 12.45 -8.97 -2.92
C LEU A 62 13.73 -9.33 -2.17
N TRP A 63 13.67 -10.28 -1.25
CA TRP A 63 14.84 -10.72 -0.49
C TRP A 63 15.92 -11.31 -1.40
N ASN A 64 15.54 -12.19 -2.33
CA ASN A 64 16.47 -12.73 -3.34
C ASN A 64 17.10 -11.63 -4.21
N PHE A 65 16.32 -10.60 -4.57
CA PHE A 65 16.83 -9.44 -5.31
C PHE A 65 17.86 -8.64 -4.48
N THR A 66 17.58 -8.38 -3.20
CA THR A 66 18.50 -7.75 -2.24
C THR A 66 19.79 -8.57 -2.08
N GLU A 67 19.70 -9.90 -1.96
CA GLU A 67 20.89 -10.75 -1.85
C GLU A 67 21.73 -10.77 -3.14
N GLU A 68 21.08 -10.79 -4.30
CA GLU A 68 21.75 -10.69 -5.58
C GLU A 68 22.48 -9.34 -5.72
N ASN A 69 21.79 -8.25 -5.37
CA ASN A 69 22.36 -6.91 -5.37
C ASN A 69 23.58 -6.82 -4.42
N SER A 70 23.45 -7.32 -3.19
CA SER A 70 24.56 -7.43 -2.23
C SER A 70 25.76 -8.17 -2.80
N ARG A 71 25.53 -9.29 -3.51
CA ARG A 71 26.60 -10.13 -4.09
C ARG A 71 27.32 -9.38 -5.22
N ILE A 72 26.57 -8.70 -6.08
CA ILE A 72 27.12 -7.89 -7.18
C ILE A 72 27.95 -6.74 -6.62
N LEU A 73 27.43 -6.02 -5.62
CA LEU A 73 28.14 -4.92 -4.94
C LEU A 73 29.44 -5.42 -4.28
N ARG A 74 29.39 -6.56 -3.57
CA ARG A 74 30.58 -7.18 -2.95
C ARG A 74 31.62 -7.61 -3.99
N GLY A 75 31.18 -8.17 -5.11
CA GLY A 75 32.07 -8.57 -6.20
C GLY A 75 32.81 -7.36 -6.79
N LYS A 76 32.11 -6.26 -6.99
CA LYS A 76 32.66 -5.03 -7.57
C LYS A 76 33.52 -4.22 -6.59
N SER A 77 33.21 -4.23 -5.30
CA SER A 77 34.02 -3.56 -4.28
C SER A 77 35.39 -4.21 -4.06
N GLN A 78 35.61 -5.44 -4.57
CA GLN A 78 36.90 -6.14 -4.49
C GLN A 78 37.81 -5.89 -5.72
N LEU A 79 37.30 -5.27 -6.79
CA LEU A 79 38.14 -4.85 -7.91
C LEU A 79 38.69 -3.44 -7.64
N GLU A 80 40.00 -3.25 -7.91
CA GLU A 80 40.74 -2.00 -7.64
C GLU A 80 40.26 -0.77 -8.46
N ASP A 81 39.28 -0.94 -9.37
CA ASP A 81 38.72 0.12 -10.24
C ASP A 81 37.30 0.55 -9.82
N SER A 82 36.93 0.33 -8.54
CA SER A 82 35.59 0.63 -8.01
C SER A 82 35.38 2.14 -7.83
N GLY A 83 34.94 2.81 -8.88
CA GLY A 83 34.67 4.25 -8.86
C GLY A 83 33.69 4.73 -9.93
N CYS A 84 33.03 3.83 -10.67
CA CYS A 84 32.15 4.18 -11.77
C CYS A 84 30.67 3.97 -11.41
N ILE A 85 29.80 4.80 -11.99
CA ILE A 85 28.34 4.71 -11.85
C ILE A 85 27.79 3.36 -12.32
N GLN A 86 28.52 2.67 -13.21
CA GLN A 86 28.20 1.31 -13.66
C GLN A 86 28.22 0.27 -12.52
N ASP A 87 28.73 0.61 -11.35
CA ASP A 87 28.75 -0.25 -10.16
C ASP A 87 27.46 -0.21 -9.36
N PHE A 88 26.61 0.81 -9.59
CA PHE A 88 25.29 0.90 -8.98
C PHE A 88 24.29 0.09 -9.80
N TYR A 89 24.16 -1.20 -9.46
CA TYR A 89 23.21 -2.12 -10.11
C TYR A 89 21.75 -1.60 -10.09
N ILE A 90 21.41 -0.80 -9.08
CA ILE A 90 20.10 -0.16 -8.95
C ILE A 90 19.79 0.83 -10.08
N LEU A 91 20.81 1.45 -10.71
CA LEU A 91 20.62 2.35 -11.84
C LEU A 91 20.25 1.58 -13.13
N TRP A 92 20.67 0.33 -13.23
CA TRP A 92 20.45 -0.50 -14.42
C TRP A 92 19.26 -1.45 -14.27
N LYS A 93 18.88 -1.79 -13.04
CA LYS A 93 17.70 -2.62 -12.72
C LYS A 93 16.64 -1.90 -11.90
N GLY A 94 16.64 -0.57 -11.94
CA GLY A 94 15.69 0.28 -11.22
C GLY A 94 14.24 -0.11 -11.51
N GLU A 95 13.88 -0.35 -12.77
CA GLU A 95 12.52 -0.77 -13.14
C GLU A 95 12.09 -2.09 -12.48
N VAL A 96 12.99 -3.08 -12.41
CA VAL A 96 12.71 -4.36 -11.74
C VAL A 96 12.51 -4.12 -10.25
N PHE A 97 13.38 -3.33 -9.61
CA PHE A 97 13.24 -2.96 -8.20
C PHE A 97 11.90 -2.27 -7.91
N LEU A 98 11.55 -1.24 -8.70
CA LEU A 98 10.29 -0.51 -8.59
C LEU A 98 9.09 -1.47 -8.71
N SER A 99 9.11 -2.35 -9.73
CA SER A 99 8.02 -3.29 -9.96
C SER A 99 7.82 -4.28 -8.81
N LEU A 100 8.91 -4.79 -8.21
CA LEU A 100 8.85 -5.72 -7.08
C LEU A 100 8.30 -5.03 -5.82
N TYR A 101 8.73 -3.80 -5.55
CA TYR A 101 8.21 -3.01 -4.44
C TYR A 101 6.72 -2.69 -4.61
N ILE A 102 6.31 -2.26 -5.81
CA ILE A 102 4.90 -1.99 -6.11
C ILE A 102 4.06 -3.25 -5.89
N GLN A 103 4.47 -4.39 -6.43
CA GLN A 103 3.75 -5.66 -6.26
C GLN A 103 3.65 -6.09 -4.80
N TYR A 104 4.73 -5.92 -4.02
CA TYR A 104 4.74 -6.22 -2.60
C TYR A 104 3.76 -5.33 -1.84
N PHE A 105 3.81 -4.01 -2.01
CA PHE A 105 2.97 -3.08 -1.28
C PHE A 105 1.50 -3.13 -1.68
N VAL A 106 1.18 -3.43 -2.95
CA VAL A 106 -0.19 -3.73 -3.37
C VAL A 106 -0.72 -4.98 -2.68
N THR A 107 0.06 -6.07 -2.68
CA THR A 107 -0.33 -7.33 -2.00
C THR A 107 -0.47 -7.12 -0.49
N PHE A 108 0.45 -6.36 0.11
CA PHE A 108 0.41 -6.00 1.52
C PHE A 108 -0.85 -5.20 1.85
N ALA A 109 -1.18 -4.19 1.05
CA ALA A 109 -2.39 -3.39 1.21
C ALA A 109 -3.66 -4.25 1.08
N ASN A 110 -3.71 -5.18 0.13
CA ASN A 110 -4.81 -6.14 0.01
C ASN A 110 -4.98 -6.96 1.29
N PHE A 111 -3.86 -7.42 1.87
CA PHE A 111 -3.87 -8.16 3.14
C PHE A 111 -4.30 -7.28 4.34
N VAL A 112 -3.98 -5.98 4.33
CA VAL A 112 -4.47 -5.02 5.33
C VAL A 112 -5.98 -4.83 5.24
N VAL A 113 -6.52 -4.66 4.03
CA VAL A 113 -7.96 -4.41 3.80
C VAL A 113 -8.81 -5.55 4.34
N VAL A 114 -8.39 -6.80 4.16
CA VAL A 114 -9.08 -7.99 4.69
C VAL A 114 -8.84 -8.24 6.18
N GLN A 115 -8.15 -7.34 6.88
CA GLN A 115 -7.76 -7.50 8.30
C GLN A 115 -6.92 -8.78 8.52
N GLY A 116 -6.10 -9.14 7.54
CA GLY A 116 -5.31 -10.36 7.54
C GLY A 116 -4.34 -10.44 8.73
N PHE A 117 -3.77 -9.31 9.16
CA PHE A 117 -2.86 -9.26 10.31
C PHE A 117 -3.58 -9.55 11.64
N GLU A 118 -4.80 -9.04 11.84
CA GLU A 118 -5.61 -9.35 13.01
C GLU A 118 -5.98 -10.83 13.07
N GLN A 119 -6.31 -11.42 11.92
CA GLN A 119 -6.64 -12.83 11.82
C GLN A 119 -5.41 -13.72 12.05
N ALA A 120 -4.28 -13.38 11.41
CA ALA A 120 -3.00 -14.05 11.61
C ALA A 120 -2.55 -14.00 13.09
N ALA A 121 -2.71 -12.86 13.75
CA ALA A 121 -2.40 -12.70 15.17
C ALA A 121 -3.30 -13.53 16.11
N ARG A 122 -4.53 -13.87 15.67
CA ARG A 122 -5.47 -14.74 16.39
C ARG A 122 -5.26 -16.21 16.11
N SER A 123 -4.45 -16.57 15.11
CA SER A 123 -4.18 -17.96 14.76
C SER A 123 -3.70 -18.73 15.99
N LYS A 124 -4.33 -19.88 16.25
CA LYS A 124 -4.01 -20.73 17.42
C LYS A 124 -2.78 -21.62 17.18
N SER A 125 -1.94 -21.28 16.21
CA SER A 125 -0.77 -22.08 15.85
C SER A 125 0.12 -22.31 17.07
N GLU A 126 0.45 -23.58 17.33
CA GLU A 126 1.39 -23.94 18.39
C GLU A 126 2.78 -23.34 18.11
N ALA A 127 3.16 -23.16 16.84
CA ALA A 127 4.40 -22.48 16.45
C ALA A 127 4.43 -21.01 16.93
N TRP A 128 3.28 -20.32 16.86
CA TRP A 128 3.14 -18.95 17.31
C TRP A 128 3.22 -18.82 18.84
N LYS A 129 2.71 -19.82 19.56
CA LYS A 129 2.80 -19.88 21.03
C LYS A 129 4.23 -20.14 21.51
N LEU A 130 4.95 -21.03 20.83
CA LEU A 130 6.32 -21.40 21.19
C LEU A 130 7.30 -20.22 21.03
N HIS A 131 7.14 -19.43 19.95
CA HIS A 131 8.04 -18.32 19.63
C HIS A 131 7.60 -16.97 20.20
N LYS A 132 6.49 -16.92 20.95
CA LYS A 132 5.85 -15.67 21.40
C LYS A 132 6.76 -14.74 22.20
N ALA A 133 7.67 -15.28 23.02
CA ALA A 133 8.59 -14.48 23.83
C ALA A 133 9.66 -13.77 22.96
N VAL A 134 10.31 -14.54 22.08
CA VAL A 134 11.31 -14.03 21.12
C VAL A 134 10.67 -13.06 20.14
N LEU A 135 9.47 -13.38 19.67
CA LEU A 135 8.68 -12.51 18.79
C LEU A 135 8.37 -11.18 19.47
N LYS A 136 7.91 -11.18 20.73
CA LYS A 136 7.62 -9.94 21.46
C LYS A 136 8.85 -9.07 21.69
N GLU A 137 10.00 -9.70 21.97
CA GLU A 137 11.25 -8.95 22.12
C GLU A 137 11.66 -8.30 20.80
N PHE A 138 11.60 -9.04 19.69
CA PHE A 138 11.88 -8.50 18.36
C PHE A 138 10.90 -7.40 17.94
N LEU A 139 9.61 -7.59 18.18
CA LEU A 139 8.57 -6.62 17.84
C LEU A 139 8.64 -5.34 18.70
N ARG A 140 9.28 -5.38 19.87
CA ARG A 140 9.51 -4.19 20.71
C ARG A 140 10.36 -3.14 20.00
N ASP A 141 11.23 -3.57 19.08
CA ASP A 141 12.04 -2.67 18.25
C ASP A 141 11.18 -1.89 17.24
N PHE A 142 9.95 -2.36 16.98
CA PHE A 142 9.02 -1.79 16.01
C PHE A 142 7.84 -1.06 16.64
N THR A 143 7.34 -1.53 17.77
CA THR A 143 6.25 -0.89 18.51
C THR A 143 6.31 -1.17 20.01
N SER A 144 5.96 -0.16 20.82
CA SER A 144 5.73 -0.31 22.26
C SER A 144 4.32 -0.83 22.58
N GLU A 145 3.43 -0.90 21.58
CA GLU A 145 2.05 -1.33 21.77
C GLU A 145 1.91 -2.85 21.95
N SER A 146 0.87 -3.25 22.69
CA SER A 146 0.60 -4.66 23.02
C SER A 146 -0.12 -5.43 21.92
N SER A 147 -0.63 -4.75 20.89
CA SER A 147 -1.37 -5.36 19.78
C SER A 147 -0.42 -6.04 18.81
N LEU A 148 -0.46 -7.37 18.83
CA LEU A 148 0.31 -8.22 17.93
C LEU A 148 -0.02 -7.99 16.45
N GLY A 149 -1.28 -7.69 16.11
CA GLY A 149 -1.69 -7.40 14.73
C GLY A 149 -1.06 -6.11 14.20
N LEU A 150 -1.00 -5.06 15.04
CA LEU A 150 -0.30 -3.81 14.69
C LEU A 150 1.20 -4.02 14.58
N ALA A 151 1.77 -4.81 15.49
CA ALA A 151 3.19 -5.14 15.45
C ALA A 151 3.57 -5.88 14.17
N LEU A 152 2.76 -6.87 13.74
CA LEU A 152 2.95 -7.58 12.46
C LEU A 152 2.83 -6.66 11.25
N HIS A 153 1.84 -5.78 11.26
CA HIS A 153 1.69 -4.78 10.21
C HIS A 153 2.94 -3.89 10.10
N LEU A 154 3.48 -3.39 11.22
CA LEU A 154 4.66 -2.53 11.23
C LEU A 154 5.94 -3.27 10.79
N VAL A 155 6.16 -4.48 11.30
CA VAL A 155 7.40 -5.23 11.05
C VAL A 155 7.58 -5.58 9.57
N LEU A 156 6.49 -5.75 8.84
CA LEU A 156 6.49 -6.19 7.45
C LEU A 156 6.55 -5.04 6.44
N HIS A 157 6.31 -3.78 6.86
CA HIS A 157 6.41 -2.64 5.93
C HIS A 157 7.51 -1.64 6.31
N LYS A 158 7.80 -1.46 7.60
CA LYS A 158 8.75 -0.45 8.08
C LYS A 158 10.17 -0.67 7.53
N PRO A 159 10.76 -1.89 7.57
CA PRO A 159 12.09 -2.13 7.00
C PRO A 159 12.18 -1.77 5.52
N PHE A 160 11.12 -2.07 4.75
CA PHE A 160 11.08 -1.76 3.32
C PHE A 160 11.02 -0.26 3.05
N ARG A 161 10.28 0.51 3.87
CA ARG A 161 10.23 1.97 3.76
C ARG A 161 11.58 2.61 4.11
N GLU A 162 12.17 2.18 5.22
CA GLU A 162 13.49 2.65 5.64
C GLU A 162 14.56 2.34 4.57
N HIS A 163 14.48 1.15 3.95
CA HIS A 163 15.36 0.78 2.85
C HIS A 163 15.25 1.76 1.66
N VAL A 164 14.03 2.07 1.19
CA VAL A 164 13.82 3.02 0.09
C VAL A 164 14.32 4.43 0.45
N GLN A 165 14.10 4.86 1.69
CA GLN A 165 14.57 6.16 2.18
C GLN A 165 16.10 6.24 2.24
N SER A 166 16.77 5.22 2.76
CA SER A 166 18.22 5.15 2.77
C SER A 166 18.78 5.11 1.34
N TYR A 167 18.12 4.42 0.41
CA TYR A 167 18.45 4.45 -1.01
C TYR A 167 18.36 5.86 -1.60
N LEU A 168 17.26 6.57 -1.36
CA LEU A 168 17.08 7.94 -1.81
C LEU A 168 18.17 8.89 -1.29
N GLN A 169 18.54 8.74 -0.02
CA GLN A 169 19.62 9.53 0.59
C GLN A 169 20.96 9.25 -0.07
N LEU A 170 21.33 7.98 -0.26
CA LEU A 170 22.59 7.59 -0.89
C LEU A 170 22.66 8.00 -2.37
N LEU A 171 21.56 7.86 -3.11
CA LEU A 171 21.48 8.27 -4.51
C LEU A 171 21.51 9.80 -4.67
N SER A 172 20.91 10.55 -3.74
CA SER A 172 21.00 12.02 -3.73
C SER A 172 22.43 12.49 -3.44
N GLN A 173 23.11 11.85 -2.48
CA GLN A 173 24.53 12.11 -2.23
C GLN A 173 25.39 11.80 -3.46
N LEU A 174 25.10 10.69 -4.15
CA LEU A 174 25.79 10.35 -5.40
C LEU A 174 25.55 11.41 -6.47
N GLN A 175 24.32 11.89 -6.64
CA GLN A 175 23.98 12.97 -7.57
C GLN A 175 24.78 14.25 -7.29
N GLU A 176 24.88 14.66 -6.03
CA GLU A 176 25.65 15.85 -5.61
C GLU A 176 27.15 15.71 -5.93
N GLN A 177 27.72 14.50 -5.80
CA GLN A 177 29.13 14.24 -6.08
C GLN A 177 29.48 14.23 -7.58
N LEU A 178 28.51 13.96 -8.45
CA LEU A 178 28.74 13.77 -9.88
C LEU A 178 28.82 15.09 -10.68
N GLN A 179 28.25 16.20 -10.17
CA GLN A 179 28.12 17.49 -10.88
C GLN A 179 27.52 17.38 -12.30
N GLU A 180 27.24 18.51 -12.97
CA GLU A 180 26.51 18.55 -14.25
C GLU A 180 27.17 17.68 -15.34
N GLY A 181 26.42 16.69 -15.85
CA GLY A 181 26.85 15.75 -16.88
C GLY A 181 25.82 14.66 -17.14
N SER A 182 25.95 13.93 -18.25
CA SER A 182 24.99 12.87 -18.67
C SER A 182 24.80 11.77 -17.63
N GLU A 183 25.81 11.56 -16.80
CA GLU A 183 25.81 10.61 -15.69
C GLU A 183 24.97 11.09 -14.48
N GLY A 184 25.02 12.39 -14.17
CA GLY A 184 24.18 13.00 -13.14
C GLY A 184 22.70 12.99 -13.51
N ASP A 185 22.37 13.17 -14.80
CA ASP A 185 20.98 13.12 -15.30
C ASP A 185 20.33 11.74 -15.14
N VAL A 186 21.11 10.66 -15.33
CA VAL A 186 20.64 9.29 -15.10
C VAL A 186 20.34 9.09 -13.62
N VAL A 187 21.24 9.50 -12.73
CA VAL A 187 21.02 9.40 -11.27
C VAL A 187 19.83 10.26 -10.84
N ALA A 188 19.68 11.47 -11.38
CA ALA A 188 18.53 12.35 -11.13
C ALA A 188 17.20 11.70 -11.50
N THR A 189 17.16 11.03 -12.66
CA THR A 189 15.96 10.30 -13.12
C THR A 189 15.62 9.17 -12.15
N VAL A 190 16.61 8.38 -11.71
CA VAL A 190 16.39 7.29 -10.77
C VAL A 190 15.94 7.80 -9.40
N VAL A 191 16.55 8.89 -8.89
CA VAL A 191 16.10 9.54 -7.64
C VAL A 191 14.64 9.97 -7.74
N GLN A 192 14.23 10.54 -8.88
CA GLN A 192 12.84 10.94 -9.11
C GLN A 192 11.88 9.73 -9.08
N GLU A 193 12.22 8.62 -9.74
CA GLU A 193 11.39 7.41 -9.75
C GLU A 193 11.30 6.78 -8.35
N PHE A 194 12.38 6.77 -7.58
CA PHE A 194 12.37 6.30 -6.19
C PHE A 194 11.54 7.21 -5.29
N GLY A 195 11.54 8.52 -5.53
CA GLY A 195 10.68 9.47 -4.82
C GLY A 195 9.19 9.22 -5.12
N LYS A 196 8.85 8.93 -6.38
CA LYS A 196 7.49 8.49 -6.75
C LYS A 196 7.12 7.19 -6.05
N LEU A 197 8.04 6.22 -5.96
CA LEU A 197 7.82 4.98 -5.24
C LEU A 197 7.55 5.21 -3.76
N GLU A 198 8.33 6.05 -3.08
CA GLU A 198 8.12 6.38 -1.66
C GLU A 198 6.71 6.97 -1.44
N SER A 199 6.32 7.93 -2.27
CA SER A 199 4.98 8.53 -2.21
C SER A 199 3.88 7.50 -2.48
N PHE A 200 4.08 6.62 -3.46
CA PHE A 200 3.15 5.54 -3.78
C PHE A 200 2.96 4.58 -2.60
N ILE A 201 4.05 4.17 -1.96
CA ILE A 201 4.01 3.30 -0.78
C ILE A 201 3.20 3.95 0.34
N GLY A 202 3.45 5.24 0.61
CA GLY A 202 2.68 5.99 1.61
C GLY A 202 1.18 5.99 1.29
N GLN A 203 0.82 6.38 0.07
CA GLN A 203 -0.57 6.46 -0.38
C GLN A 203 -1.29 5.10 -0.27
N VAL A 204 -0.67 4.03 -0.80
CA VAL A 204 -1.28 2.69 -0.80
C VAL A 204 -1.50 2.15 0.61
N LEU A 205 -0.59 2.44 1.54
CA LEU A 205 -0.75 2.07 2.95
C LEU A 205 -1.87 2.86 3.62
N ASP A 206 -1.92 4.17 3.41
CA ASP A 206 -2.94 5.06 4.00
C ASP A 206 -4.34 4.70 3.50
N GLU A 207 -4.50 4.48 2.20
CA GLU A 207 -5.77 4.04 1.59
C GLU A 207 -6.23 2.68 2.16
N ALA A 208 -5.31 1.74 2.34
CA ALA A 208 -5.62 0.42 2.91
C ALA A 208 -6.02 0.51 4.38
N VAL A 209 -5.31 1.31 5.19
CA VAL A 209 -5.64 1.55 6.60
C VAL A 209 -6.99 2.24 6.71
N PHE A 210 -7.25 3.26 5.89
CA PHE A 210 -8.54 3.96 5.88
C PHE A 210 -9.70 3.01 5.54
N THR A 211 -9.53 2.18 4.51
CA THR A 211 -10.50 1.14 4.13
C THR A 211 -10.69 0.10 5.24
N LYS A 212 -9.64 -0.26 5.96
CA LYS A 212 -9.74 -1.17 7.10
C LYS A 212 -10.54 -0.57 8.26
N GLU A 213 -10.33 0.70 8.60
CA GLU A 213 -11.09 1.38 9.66
C GLU A 213 -12.58 1.54 9.30
N LEU A 214 -12.89 1.63 8.01
CA LEU A 214 -14.27 1.57 7.53
C LEU A 214 -14.98 0.30 7.97
N TRP A 215 -14.35 -0.87 7.83
CA TRP A 215 -14.97 -2.16 8.20
C TRP A 215 -15.36 -2.23 9.67
N LYS A 216 -14.52 -1.68 10.55
CA LYS A 216 -14.83 -1.58 11.98
C LYS A 216 -16.11 -0.78 12.25
N SER A 217 -16.42 0.20 11.39
CA SER A 217 -17.61 1.05 11.52
C SER A 217 -18.88 0.48 10.91
N LEU A 218 -18.75 -0.36 9.88
CA LEU A 218 -19.88 -0.93 9.16
C LEU A 218 -20.44 -2.17 9.87
N GLY A 219 -19.69 -2.75 10.79
CA GLY A 219 -20.09 -3.97 11.49
C GLY A 219 -19.97 -5.22 10.62
N TYR A 220 -20.13 -6.39 11.25
CA TYR A 220 -19.78 -7.67 10.65
C TYR A 220 -20.59 -8.01 9.39
N LYS A 221 -21.90 -7.73 9.38
CA LYS A 221 -22.81 -8.11 8.28
C LYS A 221 -22.42 -7.50 6.94
N PHE A 222 -22.05 -6.22 6.94
CA PHE A 222 -21.66 -5.51 5.71
C PHE A 222 -20.23 -5.83 5.32
N THR A 223 -19.34 -5.96 6.32
CA THR A 223 -17.94 -6.35 6.08
C THR A 223 -17.86 -7.70 5.39
N ASP A 224 -18.70 -8.66 5.76
CA ASP A 224 -18.68 -10.01 5.20
C ASP A 224 -18.96 -10.07 3.70
N VAL A 225 -19.69 -9.07 3.17
CA VAL A 225 -20.09 -9.01 1.75
C VAL A 225 -19.28 -7.98 0.97
N LEU A 226 -18.89 -6.87 1.61
CA LEU A 226 -18.20 -5.75 0.96
C LEU A 226 -16.68 -5.79 1.10
N CYS A 227 -16.13 -6.63 1.97
CA CYS A 227 -14.68 -6.74 2.12
C CYS A 227 -14.10 -7.56 0.96
N VAL A 228 -13.45 -6.86 0.03
CA VAL A 228 -12.73 -7.44 -1.10
C VAL A 228 -11.28 -6.96 -1.01
N PRO A 229 -10.26 -7.80 -1.24
CA PRO A 229 -8.86 -7.42 -1.01
C PRO A 229 -8.42 -6.21 -1.85
N GLU A 230 -8.82 -6.14 -3.11
CA GLU A 230 -8.42 -5.08 -4.04
C GLU A 230 -9.15 -3.76 -3.80
N ARG A 231 -10.28 -3.79 -3.08
CA ARG A 231 -11.16 -2.63 -2.91
C ARG A 231 -10.51 -1.55 -2.05
N ARG A 232 -10.64 -0.28 -2.48
CA ARG A 232 -10.16 0.90 -1.74
C ARG A 232 -11.29 1.90 -1.56
N LEU A 233 -11.45 2.39 -0.33
CA LEU A 233 -12.41 3.44 -0.01
C LEU A 233 -11.88 4.79 -0.49
N LEU A 234 -12.63 5.46 -1.36
CA LEU A 234 -12.34 6.82 -1.81
C LEU A 234 -13.04 7.84 -0.91
N GLU A 235 -14.34 7.64 -0.61
CA GLU A 235 -15.13 8.59 0.19
C GLU A 235 -16.19 7.90 1.07
N ASP A 236 -16.42 8.44 2.28
CA ASP A 236 -17.44 7.98 3.23
C ASP A 236 -18.31 9.16 3.70
N SER A 237 -19.61 9.07 3.44
CA SER A 237 -20.54 10.16 3.70
C SER A 237 -20.95 10.33 5.17
N ARG A 238 -20.41 9.58 6.13
CA ARG A 238 -20.70 9.80 7.57
C ARG A 238 -20.52 11.25 8.03
N ASN A 239 -19.69 12.01 7.31
CA ASN A 239 -19.43 13.41 7.60
C ASN A 239 -20.36 14.38 6.87
N LEU A 240 -21.39 13.88 6.15
CA LEU A 240 -22.19 14.68 5.21
C LEU A 240 -23.69 14.35 5.29
N PRO A 241 -24.56 15.37 5.34
CA PRO A 241 -26.00 15.15 5.24
C PRO A 241 -26.39 14.92 3.77
N ILE A 242 -26.56 13.66 3.37
CA ILE A 242 -27.09 13.31 2.04
C ILE A 242 -28.62 13.32 2.10
N ALA A 243 -29.26 14.07 1.21
CA ALA A 243 -30.68 13.92 0.91
C ALA A 243 -30.83 13.14 -0.40
N SER A 244 -30.88 11.81 -0.31
CA SER A 244 -31.27 10.95 -1.43
C SER A 244 -32.79 10.98 -1.54
N GLY A 245 -33.33 11.42 -2.69
CA GLY A 245 -34.76 11.53 -3.04
C GLY A 245 -35.82 10.96 -2.06
N THR A 246 -36.59 9.95 -2.51
CA THR A 246 -37.78 9.41 -1.80
C THR A 246 -37.46 8.42 -0.68
N ALA A 247 -36.19 8.02 -0.53
CA ALA A 247 -35.72 7.12 0.53
C ALA A 247 -34.46 7.70 1.17
N ARG A 248 -34.49 7.92 2.50
CA ARG A 248 -33.34 8.40 3.27
C ARG A 248 -32.24 7.34 3.26
N SER A 249 -31.32 7.42 2.29
CA SER A 249 -30.00 6.79 2.42
C SER A 249 -29.24 7.48 3.56
N GLU A 250 -28.83 6.71 4.55
CA GLU A 250 -28.18 7.22 5.77
C GLU A 250 -26.68 7.37 5.57
N ARG A 251 -26.10 6.61 4.63
CA ARG A 251 -24.67 6.63 4.35
C ARG A 251 -24.37 6.15 2.93
N LEU A 252 -23.42 6.81 2.28
CA LEU A 252 -22.87 6.48 0.98
C LEU A 252 -21.39 6.18 1.15
N LEU A 253 -20.94 5.11 0.51
CA LEU A 253 -19.54 4.70 0.43
C LEU A 253 -19.16 4.65 -1.04
N LEU A 254 -18.14 5.41 -1.41
CA LEU A 254 -17.56 5.35 -2.73
C LEU A 254 -16.26 4.56 -2.64
N PHE A 255 -16.23 3.39 -3.29
CA PHE A 255 -15.01 2.64 -3.51
C PHE A 255 -14.43 2.95 -4.89
N ASP A 256 -13.29 2.37 -5.21
CA ASP A 256 -12.64 2.45 -6.52
C ASP A 256 -13.31 1.58 -7.59
N ASP A 257 -14.09 0.58 -7.18
CA ASP A 257 -14.81 -0.35 -8.06
C ASP A 257 -16.34 -0.25 -7.98
N VAL A 258 -16.89 0.05 -6.80
CA VAL A 258 -18.34 0.09 -6.57
C VAL A 258 -18.79 1.31 -5.75
N LEU A 259 -20.02 1.77 -6.00
CA LEU A 259 -20.74 2.72 -5.16
C LEU A 259 -21.73 1.96 -4.27
N VAL A 260 -21.68 2.18 -2.96
CA VAL A 260 -22.57 1.50 -2.00
C VAL A 260 -23.43 2.51 -1.26
N LEU A 261 -24.74 2.33 -1.33
CA LEU A 261 -25.72 3.08 -0.54
C LEU A 261 -26.23 2.21 0.60
N ILE A 262 -26.15 2.73 1.83
CA ILE A 262 -26.60 2.04 3.03
C ILE A 262 -27.88 2.70 3.54
N GLN A 263 -28.90 1.88 3.76
CA GLN A 263 -30.22 2.24 4.25
C GLN A 263 -30.58 1.31 5.41
N GLY A 264 -30.34 1.76 6.65
CA GLY A 264 -30.53 0.95 7.85
C GLY A 264 -29.74 -0.37 7.82
N ASN A 265 -30.44 -1.50 7.69
CA ASN A 265 -29.86 -2.85 7.66
C ASN A 265 -29.64 -3.42 6.26
N SER A 266 -29.99 -2.68 5.21
CA SER A 266 -29.78 -3.08 3.81
C SER A 266 -28.78 -2.16 3.11
N PHE A 267 -28.11 -2.68 2.08
CA PHE A 267 -27.31 -1.86 1.18
C PHE A 267 -27.66 -2.19 -0.28
N GLN A 268 -27.46 -1.21 -1.14
CA GLN A 268 -27.45 -1.36 -2.60
C GLN A 268 -26.02 -1.09 -3.07
N SER A 269 -25.50 -1.93 -3.97
CA SER A 269 -24.17 -1.78 -4.57
C SER A 269 -24.30 -1.62 -6.08
N PHE A 270 -23.63 -0.62 -6.63
CA PHE A 270 -23.64 -0.29 -8.05
C PHE A 270 -22.22 -0.33 -8.61
N ASP A 271 -22.01 -1.03 -9.73
CA ASP A 271 -20.73 -1.04 -10.43
C ASP A 271 -20.48 0.35 -11.02
N LEU A 272 -19.33 0.96 -10.69
CA LEU A 272 -18.99 2.31 -11.13
C LEU A 272 -18.89 2.45 -12.64
N LYS A 273 -18.62 1.36 -13.36
CA LYS A 273 -18.60 1.35 -14.84
C LYS A 273 -19.98 1.62 -15.45
N LEU A 274 -21.04 1.43 -14.67
CA LEU A 274 -22.43 1.61 -15.09
C LEU A 274 -23.06 2.85 -14.44
N VAL A 275 -22.26 3.73 -13.82
CA VAL A 275 -22.74 4.93 -13.15
C VAL A 275 -22.54 6.15 -14.06
N TRP A 276 -23.61 6.91 -14.30
CA TRP A 276 -23.56 8.21 -14.98
C TRP A 276 -23.77 9.33 -13.97
N VAL A 277 -23.03 10.41 -14.14
CA VAL A 277 -23.07 11.58 -13.26
C VAL A 277 -23.48 12.79 -14.07
N ASP A 278 -24.64 13.37 -13.73
CA ASP A 278 -25.18 14.57 -14.34
C ASP A 278 -25.00 15.78 -13.40
N GLU A 279 -24.27 16.78 -13.88
CA GLU A 279 -23.98 18.03 -13.17
C GLU A 279 -25.18 18.97 -13.09
N ASN A 280 -26.11 18.85 -14.05
CA ASN A 280 -27.18 19.82 -14.26
C ASN A 280 -28.49 19.31 -13.63
N CYS A 281 -28.53 19.31 -12.30
CA CYS A 281 -29.79 19.06 -11.59
C CYS A 281 -30.69 20.29 -11.76
N GLY A 282 -31.56 20.28 -12.78
CA GLY A 282 -32.51 21.37 -13.09
C GLY A 282 -33.62 21.60 -12.05
N GLU A 283 -33.53 20.96 -10.88
CA GLU A 283 -34.42 21.21 -9.76
C GLU A 283 -33.84 22.32 -8.89
N LYS A 284 -34.70 23.27 -8.50
CA LYS A 284 -34.37 24.45 -7.68
C LYS A 284 -33.68 24.04 -6.38
N SER A 285 -32.36 23.88 -6.40
CA SER A 285 -31.56 23.67 -5.21
C SER A 285 -31.63 24.94 -4.36
N ALA A 286 -31.76 24.75 -3.04
CA ALA A 286 -31.68 25.86 -2.09
C ALA A 286 -30.36 26.61 -2.28
N PRO A 287 -30.32 27.95 -2.11
CA PRO A 287 -29.10 28.72 -2.30
C PRO A 287 -27.99 28.18 -1.38
N GLY A 288 -26.88 27.74 -1.98
CA GLY A 288 -25.74 27.14 -1.27
C GLY A 288 -25.73 25.60 -1.19
N LEU A 289 -26.66 24.90 -1.83
CA LEU A 289 -26.65 23.44 -1.93
C LEU A 289 -26.23 23.01 -3.35
N HIS A 290 -25.16 22.23 -3.44
CA HIS A 290 -24.70 21.62 -4.67
C HIS A 290 -25.32 20.24 -4.82
N SER A 291 -26.13 20.05 -5.86
CA SER A 291 -26.79 18.78 -6.14
C SER A 291 -26.14 18.09 -7.35
N LEU A 292 -25.89 16.80 -7.21
CA LEU A 292 -25.31 15.90 -8.20
C LEU A 292 -26.32 14.80 -8.49
N ARG A 293 -26.72 14.61 -9.74
CA ARG A 293 -27.57 13.48 -10.11
C ARG A 293 -26.67 12.32 -10.49
N ILE A 294 -26.90 11.18 -9.85
CA ILE A 294 -26.25 9.92 -10.17
C ILE A 294 -27.31 8.98 -10.72
N THR A 295 -27.08 8.52 -11.95
CA THR A 295 -27.95 7.61 -12.67
C THR A 295 -27.25 6.26 -12.74
N THR A 296 -27.92 5.21 -12.30
CA THR A 296 -27.53 3.81 -12.45
C THR A 296 -28.56 3.10 -13.34
N PRO A 297 -28.27 1.91 -13.89
CA PRO A 297 -29.24 1.19 -14.72
C PRO A 297 -30.55 0.89 -13.97
N GLU A 298 -30.47 0.75 -12.65
CA GLU A 298 -31.60 0.41 -11.79
C GLU A 298 -32.32 1.64 -11.24
N GLU A 299 -31.58 2.66 -10.79
CA GLU A 299 -32.15 3.82 -10.08
C GLU A 299 -31.41 5.14 -10.38
N THR A 300 -32.13 6.26 -10.28
CA THR A 300 -31.54 7.61 -10.32
C THR A 300 -31.70 8.27 -8.96
N PHE A 301 -30.61 8.75 -8.38
CA PHE A 301 -30.62 9.46 -7.11
C PHE A 301 -29.88 10.79 -7.20
N ILE A 302 -30.30 11.74 -6.37
CA ILE A 302 -29.69 13.07 -6.30
C ILE A 302 -28.93 13.13 -4.99
N LEU A 303 -27.61 13.30 -5.07
CA LEU A 303 -26.79 13.64 -3.91
C LEU A 303 -26.79 15.15 -3.76
N SER A 304 -26.95 15.64 -2.54
CA SER A 304 -26.86 17.07 -2.26
C SER A 304 -25.82 17.30 -1.17
N THR A 305 -24.85 18.17 -1.44
CA THR A 305 -23.78 18.56 -0.51
C THR A 305 -23.73 20.07 -0.33
N LYS A 306 -23.40 20.52 0.88
CA LYS A 306 -23.12 21.93 1.18
C LYS A 306 -21.64 22.29 0.98
N ASP A 307 -20.79 21.28 0.79
CA ASP A 307 -19.34 21.45 0.67
C ASP A 307 -18.90 21.51 -0.80
N PRO A 308 -18.32 22.62 -1.28
CA PRO A 308 -17.81 22.75 -2.64
C PRO A 308 -16.57 21.89 -2.90
N GLN A 309 -15.77 21.50 -1.90
CA GLN A 309 -14.62 20.60 -2.09
C GLN A 309 -15.09 19.15 -2.34
N MET A 310 -16.17 18.74 -1.68
CA MET A 310 -16.80 17.44 -1.92
C MET A 310 -17.39 17.33 -3.32
N LYS A 311 -17.91 18.46 -3.83
CA LYS A 311 -18.34 18.61 -5.22
C LYS A 311 -17.21 18.17 -6.16
N VAL A 312 -16.02 18.76 -6.01
CA VAL A 312 -14.84 18.47 -6.84
C VAL A 312 -14.39 17.02 -6.71
N ARG A 313 -14.35 16.43 -5.51
CA ARG A 313 -13.93 15.02 -5.34
C ARG A 313 -14.90 14.01 -5.94
N LEU A 314 -16.21 14.23 -5.81
CA LEU A 314 -17.23 13.41 -6.46
C LEU A 314 -17.24 13.58 -7.98
N TRP A 315 -16.72 14.70 -8.49
CA TRP A 315 -16.66 15.04 -9.90
C TRP A 315 -15.39 14.56 -10.61
N ASP A 316 -14.24 14.59 -9.93
CA ASP A 316 -12.98 14.06 -10.44
C ASP A 316 -12.99 12.52 -10.46
N PHE A 317 -13.92 11.89 -9.73
CA PHE A 317 -14.09 10.46 -9.63
C PHE A 317 -14.52 9.76 -10.96
N PRO A 318 -15.59 10.18 -11.68
CA PRO A 318 -15.92 9.58 -12.99
C PRO A 318 -14.82 9.84 -14.04
N ILE A 319 -14.08 10.95 -13.92
CA ILE A 319 -12.98 11.30 -14.82
C ILE A 319 -11.76 10.40 -14.58
N SER A 320 -11.38 10.16 -13.32
CA SER A 320 -10.25 9.29 -12.96
C SER A 320 -10.47 7.80 -13.29
N LEU A 321 -11.72 7.32 -13.35
CA LEU A 321 -12.06 5.98 -13.84
C LEU A 321 -11.87 5.81 -15.35
N LEU A 322 -12.12 6.86 -16.14
CA LEU A 322 -11.86 6.86 -17.59
C LEU A 322 -10.35 6.81 -17.88
N PHE A 323 -9.51 7.36 -17.00
CA PHE A 323 -8.05 7.32 -17.16
C PHE A 323 -7.36 6.06 -16.61
N LYS A 324 -8.02 5.25 -15.78
CA LYS A 324 -7.49 3.94 -15.32
C LYS A 324 -7.78 2.78 -16.29
N THR A 325 -8.57 3.01 -17.34
CA THR A 325 -8.92 2.01 -18.37
C THR A 325 -8.16 2.21 -19.70
N GLY A 326 -7.14 3.07 -19.72
CA GLY A 326 -6.26 3.33 -20.87
C GLY A 326 -4.91 2.66 -20.77
#